data_AF-A0A2Z5K1W0-F1
#
_entry.id   AF-A0A2Z5K1W0-F1
#
_cell.length_a   1.000
_cell.length_b   1.000
_cell.length_c   1.000
_cell.angle_alpha   90.00
_cell.angle_beta   90.00
_cell.angle_gamma   90.00
#
_symmetry.space_group_name_H-M   'P 1'
#
loop_
_entity.id
_entity.type
_entity.pdbx_description
1 polymer ?
#
loop_
_entity_poly.entity_id
_entity_poly.type
_entity_poly.pdbx_seq_one_letter_code
_entity_poly.pdbx_strand_id
1 'polypeptide(L)'
;MNATRSETDVRVPGMTAMRAQASWFLDQRTLPRHQATQLMAKDLREFLEHLIAQIELLAAKRSKDDVPTNVALACVAEARRRMEEPEAEGLCGEVERVKSLARSVVSLCDHHDTLTGTTVCLLCGHVIGDEAWVPFQWACPSGAGLESGRVHQDCAPAVSRSGR
;
A
#
# COMPACT_ATOMS: atom_id res chain seq x y z
N MET A 1 3.60 -40.72 22.25
CA MET A 1 4.31 -39.51 22.71
C MET A 1 4.54 -38.62 21.50
N ASN A 2 4.27 -37.34 21.67
CA ASN A 2 3.64 -36.46 20.68
C ASN A 2 4.58 -35.92 19.59
N ALA A 3 4.13 -36.00 18.33
CA ALA A 3 4.59 -35.15 17.25
C ALA A 3 4.02 -33.74 17.46
N THR A 4 4.86 -32.79 17.87
CA THR A 4 4.50 -31.36 17.85
C THR A 4 4.45 -30.90 16.40
N ARG A 5 3.24 -30.90 15.84
CA ARG A 5 2.91 -30.12 14.63
C ARG A 5 3.24 -28.67 14.92
N SER A 6 4.19 -28.11 14.18
CA SER A 6 4.33 -26.66 14.05
C SER A 6 3.07 -26.14 13.38
N GLU A 7 2.17 -25.58 14.19
CA GLU A 7 1.13 -24.67 13.74
C GLU A 7 1.80 -23.61 12.88
N THR A 8 1.50 -23.62 11.59
CA THR A 8 1.73 -22.48 10.69
C THR A 8 0.89 -21.32 11.24
N ASP A 9 1.51 -20.51 12.08
CA ASP A 9 1.09 -19.15 12.37
C ASP A 9 0.93 -18.45 11.01
N VAL A 10 -0.32 -18.32 10.56
CA VAL A 10 -0.66 -17.58 9.33
C VAL A 10 -0.45 -16.12 9.67
N ARG A 11 0.80 -15.69 9.60
CA ARG A 11 1.19 -14.31 9.79
C ARG A 11 0.48 -13.48 8.74
N VAL A 12 -0.35 -12.54 9.17
CA VAL A 12 -0.92 -11.52 8.27
C VAL A 12 0.24 -10.92 7.46
N PRO A 13 0.14 -10.86 6.11
CA PRO A 13 1.21 -10.32 5.29
C PRO A 13 1.59 -8.90 5.73
N GLY A 14 2.88 -8.56 5.72
CA GLY A 14 3.29 -7.18 6.01
C GLY A 14 2.77 -6.19 4.96
N MET A 15 2.71 -4.89 5.30
CA MET A 15 2.18 -3.84 4.40
C MET A 15 2.80 -3.85 2.99
N THR A 16 4.11 -4.12 2.90
CA THR A 16 4.81 -4.24 1.61
C THR A 16 4.24 -5.39 0.76
N ALA A 17 3.97 -6.54 1.37
CA ALA A 17 3.41 -7.70 0.68
C ALA A 17 1.95 -7.44 0.25
N MET A 18 1.14 -6.83 1.12
CA MET A 18 -0.24 -6.43 0.77
C MET A 18 -0.25 -5.47 -0.42
N ARG A 19 0.57 -4.40 -0.39
CA ARG A 19 0.70 -3.44 -1.48
C ARG A 19 1.17 -4.11 -2.77
N ALA A 20 2.17 -4.99 -2.70
CA ALA A 20 2.69 -5.70 -3.86
C ALA A 20 1.64 -6.60 -4.50
N GLN A 21 0.88 -7.35 -3.70
CA GLN A 21 -0.19 -8.22 -4.20
C GLN A 21 -1.33 -7.42 -4.84
N ALA A 22 -1.78 -6.33 -4.20
CA ALA A 22 -2.80 -5.46 -4.76
C ALA A 22 -2.34 -4.79 -6.08
N SER A 23 -1.10 -4.29 -6.13
CA SER A 23 -0.52 -3.68 -7.33
C SER A 23 -0.38 -4.70 -8.46
N TRP A 24 0.06 -5.92 -8.16
CA TRP A 24 0.13 -7.01 -9.13
C TRP A 24 -1.23 -7.32 -9.77
N PHE A 25 -2.32 -7.28 -8.99
CA PHE A 25 -3.67 -7.49 -9.53
C PHE A 25 -4.12 -6.32 -10.43
N LEU A 26 -3.77 -5.08 -10.05
CA LEU A 26 -4.07 -3.89 -10.86
C LEU A 26 -3.33 -3.89 -12.21
N ASP A 27 -2.13 -4.46 -12.25
CA ASP A 27 -1.29 -4.54 -13.46
C ASP A 27 -1.72 -5.66 -14.44
N GLN A 28 -2.72 -6.47 -14.09
CA GLN A 28 -3.22 -7.53 -14.97
C GLN A 28 -3.81 -6.93 -16.26
N ARG A 29 -3.13 -7.19 -17.40
CA ARG A 29 -3.56 -6.72 -18.72
C ARG A 29 -4.63 -7.59 -19.37
N THR A 30 -4.74 -8.84 -18.92
CA THR A 30 -5.74 -9.80 -19.39
C THR A 30 -6.77 -10.05 -18.29
N LEU A 31 -8.01 -10.31 -18.69
CA LEU A 31 -9.08 -10.62 -17.75
C LEU A 31 -8.74 -11.87 -16.92
N PRO A 32 -8.56 -11.75 -15.58
CA PRO A 32 -8.30 -12.91 -14.74
C PRO A 32 -9.47 -13.89 -14.76
N ARG A 33 -9.18 -15.19 -14.58
CA ARG A 33 -10.24 -16.21 -14.48
C ARG A 33 -11.09 -15.95 -13.23
N HIS A 34 -12.38 -16.29 -13.31
CA HIS A 34 -13.33 -16.12 -12.21
C HIS A 34 -12.82 -16.60 -10.85
N GLN A 35 -12.27 -17.81 -10.78
CA GLN A 35 -11.73 -18.36 -9.53
C GLN A 35 -10.57 -17.53 -8.96
N ALA A 36 -9.68 -17.00 -9.81
CA ALA A 36 -8.57 -16.15 -9.38
C ALA A 36 -9.09 -14.78 -8.88
N THR A 37 -10.10 -14.22 -9.55
CA THR A 37 -10.77 -12.99 -9.13
C THR A 37 -11.42 -13.14 -7.75
N GLN A 38 -12.11 -14.27 -7.51
CA GLN A 38 -12.76 -14.56 -6.22
C GLN A 38 -11.75 -14.74 -5.08
N LEU A 39 -10.64 -15.46 -5.32
CA LEU A 39 -9.56 -15.59 -4.34
C LEU A 39 -8.95 -14.22 -4.01
N MET A 40 -8.66 -13.40 -5.03
CA MET A 40 -8.14 -12.06 -4.81
C MET A 40 -9.15 -11.16 -4.08
N ALA A 41 -10.44 -11.26 -4.38
CA ALA A 41 -11.48 -10.52 -3.67
C ALA A 41 -11.46 -10.81 -2.17
N LYS A 42 -11.30 -12.09 -1.80
CA LYS A 42 -11.20 -12.53 -0.41
C LYS A 42 -9.95 -11.96 0.26
N ASP A 43 -8.78 -12.17 -0.34
CA ASP A 43 -7.50 -11.70 0.22
C ASP A 43 -7.50 -10.17 0.42
N LEU A 44 -8.01 -9.41 -0.55
CA LEU A 44 -8.07 -7.95 -0.46
C LEU A 44 -9.03 -7.47 0.63
N ARG A 45 -10.15 -8.17 0.87
CA ARG A 45 -11.05 -7.84 2.00
C ARG A 45 -10.34 -8.05 3.33
N GLU A 46 -9.64 -9.17 3.51
CA GLU A 46 -8.86 -9.45 4.72
C GLU A 46 -7.75 -8.40 4.94
N PHE A 47 -7.07 -7.97 3.87
CA PHE A 47 -6.08 -6.88 3.95
C PHE A 47 -6.71 -5.55 4.36
N LEU A 48 -7.87 -5.21 3.80
CA LEU A 48 -8.59 -3.98 4.14
C LEU A 48 -9.02 -3.97 5.61
N GLU A 49 -9.57 -5.08 6.13
CA GLU A 49 -9.94 -5.19 7.54
C GLU A 49 -8.74 -4.91 8.47
N HIS A 50 -7.59 -5.51 8.14
CA HIS A 50 -6.36 -5.30 8.88
C HIS A 50 -5.83 -3.86 8.79
N LEU A 51 -5.82 -3.27 7.60
CA LEU A 51 -5.37 -1.89 7.35
C LEU A 51 -6.26 -0.86 8.04
N ILE A 52 -7.58 -1.04 7.95
CA ILE A 52 -8.59 -0.18 8.58
C ILE A 52 -8.35 -0.13 10.09
N ALA A 53 -8.23 -1.29 10.73
CA ALA A 53 -8.01 -1.36 12.18
C ALA A 53 -6.71 -0.65 12.61
N GLN A 54 -5.63 -0.81 11.84
CA GLN A 54 -4.36 -0.14 12.14
C GLN A 54 -4.43 1.38 11.95
N ILE A 55 -5.05 1.85 10.87
CA ILE A 55 -5.21 3.30 10.62
C ILE A 55 -6.08 3.93 11.70
N GLU A 56 -7.18 3.30 12.10
CA GLU A 56 -8.03 3.79 13.20
C GLU A 56 -7.25 3.87 14.53
N LEU A 57 -6.41 2.87 14.83
CA LEU A 57 -5.54 2.87 16.02
C LEU A 57 -4.48 3.97 15.98
N LEU A 58 -3.89 4.25 14.81
CA LEU A 58 -2.93 5.34 14.64
C LEU A 58 -3.62 6.70 14.75
N ALA A 59 -4.78 6.85 14.12
CA ALA A 59 -5.60 8.06 14.14
C ALA A 59 -6.04 8.42 15.57
N ALA A 60 -6.42 7.44 16.38
CA ALA A 60 -6.87 7.65 17.76
C ALA A 60 -5.81 8.31 18.66
N LYS A 61 -4.53 8.25 18.29
CA LYS A 61 -3.41 8.83 19.05
C LYS A 61 -3.03 10.24 18.59
N ARG A 62 -3.69 10.78 17.57
CA ARG A 62 -3.34 12.04 16.91
C ARG A 62 -4.37 13.14 17.20
N SER A 63 -4.00 14.39 16.92
CA SER A 63 -4.91 15.53 17.06
C SER A 63 -6.07 15.41 16.07
N LYS A 64 -7.26 15.90 16.47
CA LYS A 64 -8.44 15.93 15.59
C LYS A 64 -8.26 16.83 14.36
N ASP A 65 -7.40 17.83 14.45
CA ASP A 65 -7.12 18.76 13.36
C ASP A 65 -5.93 18.30 12.49
N ASP A 66 -5.39 17.09 12.72
CA ASP A 66 -4.31 16.52 11.93
C ASP A 66 -4.83 16.15 10.54
N VAL A 67 -4.48 16.96 9.53
CA VAL A 67 -4.91 16.78 8.14
C VAL A 67 -4.60 15.37 7.61
N PRO A 68 -3.39 14.79 7.77
CA PRO A 68 -3.12 13.41 7.36
C PRO A 68 -4.07 12.38 7.97
N THR A 69 -4.39 12.52 9.27
CA THR A 69 -5.38 11.66 9.95
C THR A 69 -6.76 11.78 9.32
N ASN A 70 -7.22 13.00 9.08
CA ASN A 70 -8.56 13.23 8.52
C ASN A 70 -8.69 12.66 7.11
N VAL A 71 -7.66 12.81 6.27
CA VAL A 71 -7.64 12.20 4.92
C VAL A 71 -7.64 10.68 5.02
N ALA A 72 -6.83 10.08 5.90
CA ALA A 72 -6.77 8.63 6.07
C ALA A 72 -8.12 8.05 6.53
N LEU A 73 -8.82 8.70 7.47
CA LEU A 73 -10.14 8.29 7.94
C LEU A 73 -11.21 8.40 6.85
N ALA A 74 -11.14 9.41 5.98
CA ALA A 74 -12.02 9.50 4.82
C ALA A 74 -11.81 8.32 3.84
N CYS A 75 -10.56 7.93 3.59
CA CYS A 75 -10.23 6.75 2.80
C CYS A 75 -10.68 5.45 3.46
N VAL A 76 -10.62 5.34 4.79
CA VAL A 76 -11.18 4.20 5.53
C VAL A 76 -12.69 4.08 5.32
N ALA A 77 -13.42 5.19 5.39
CA ALA A 77 -14.87 5.19 5.15
C ALA A 77 -15.23 4.77 3.72
N GLU A 78 -14.46 5.22 2.72
CA GLU A 78 -14.62 4.79 1.33
C GLU A 78 -14.28 3.30 1.14
N ALA A 79 -13.20 2.81 1.76
CA ALA A 79 -12.84 1.41 1.71
C ALA A 79 -13.95 0.50 2.28
N ARG A 80 -14.55 0.89 3.41
CA ARG A 80 -15.70 0.18 3.98
C ARG A 80 -16.88 0.14 3.03
N ARG A 81 -17.24 1.27 2.41
CA ARG A 81 -18.32 1.31 1.41
C ARG A 81 -18.07 0.32 0.26
N ARG A 82 -16.84 0.27 -0.27
CA ARG A 82 -16.48 -0.67 -1.34
C ARG A 82 -16.48 -2.13 -0.91
N MET A 83 -16.20 -2.42 0.35
CA MET A 83 -16.33 -3.77 0.89
C MET A 83 -17.80 -4.21 1.01
N GLU A 84 -18.71 -3.27 1.22
CA GLU A 84 -20.15 -3.52 1.29
C GLU A 84 -20.82 -3.61 -0.09
N GLU A 85 -20.13 -3.22 -1.17
CA GLU A 85 -20.63 -3.36 -2.53
C GLU A 85 -20.89 -4.84 -2.86
N PRO A 86 -22.09 -5.17 -3.41
CA PRO A 86 -22.41 -6.53 -3.82
C PRO A 86 -21.50 -6.98 -4.97
N GLU A 87 -21.36 -8.30 -5.13
CA GLU A 87 -20.69 -8.88 -6.29
C GLU A 87 -21.34 -8.39 -7.58
N ALA A 88 -20.52 -8.03 -8.56
CA ALA A 88 -21.00 -7.47 -9.80
C ALA A 88 -21.38 -8.59 -10.78
N GLU A 89 -22.40 -8.33 -11.60
CA GLU A 89 -22.80 -9.29 -12.62
C GLU A 89 -21.71 -9.44 -13.70
N GLY A 90 -21.36 -10.71 -13.97
CA GLY A 90 -20.39 -11.07 -15.00
C GLY A 90 -18.93 -10.81 -14.61
N LEU A 91 -18.03 -11.53 -15.27
CA LEU A 91 -16.60 -11.53 -14.91
C LEU A 91 -15.93 -10.17 -15.06
N CYS A 92 -16.30 -9.39 -16.08
CA CYS A 92 -15.73 -8.05 -16.28
C CYS A 92 -16.11 -7.08 -15.15
N GLY A 93 -17.39 -7.09 -14.75
CA GLY A 93 -17.87 -6.26 -13.64
C GLY A 93 -17.18 -6.65 -12.34
N GLU A 94 -17.10 -7.95 -12.07
CA GLU A 94 -16.48 -8.46 -10.85
C GLU A 94 -14.98 -8.14 -10.79
N VAL A 95 -14.26 -8.20 -11.92
CA VAL A 95 -12.85 -7.79 -11.97
C VAL A 95 -12.69 -6.29 -11.66
N GLU A 96 -13.53 -5.41 -12.19
CA GLU A 96 -13.46 -3.99 -11.88
C GLU A 96 -13.82 -3.68 -10.42
N ARG A 97 -14.79 -4.41 -9.86
CA ARG A 97 -15.11 -4.36 -8.42
C ARG A 97 -13.92 -4.79 -7.56
N VAL A 98 -13.23 -5.87 -7.92
CA VAL A 98 -12.02 -6.32 -7.19
C VAL A 98 -10.86 -5.33 -7.39
N LYS A 99 -10.72 -4.69 -8.55
CA LYS A 99 -9.75 -3.60 -8.74
C LYS A 99 -10.05 -2.39 -7.85
N SER A 100 -11.32 -2.06 -7.59
CA SER A 100 -11.68 -0.98 -6.67
C SER A 100 -11.18 -1.27 -5.24
N LEU A 101 -11.32 -2.52 -4.78
CA LEU A 101 -10.73 -2.99 -3.52
C LEU A 101 -9.20 -2.91 -3.53
N ALA A 102 -8.55 -3.36 -4.60
CA ALA A 102 -7.09 -3.31 -4.72
C ALA A 102 -6.55 -1.87 -4.65
N ARG A 103 -7.21 -0.91 -5.31
CA ARG A 103 -6.86 0.52 -5.20
C ARG A 103 -7.01 1.03 -3.76
N SER A 104 -8.06 0.59 -3.04
CA SER A 104 -8.21 0.93 -1.63
C SER A 104 -7.07 0.37 -0.77
N VAL A 105 -6.63 -0.88 -1.01
CA VAL A 105 -5.48 -1.46 -0.29
C VAL A 105 -4.22 -0.63 -0.50
N VAL A 106 -3.88 -0.30 -1.74
CA VAL A 106 -2.70 0.54 -2.04
C VAL A 106 -2.79 1.89 -1.33
N SER A 107 -3.92 2.58 -1.45
CA SER A 107 -4.14 3.88 -0.82
C SER A 107 -4.06 3.82 0.71
N LEU A 108 -4.64 2.80 1.35
CA LEU A 108 -4.56 2.64 2.80
C LEU A 108 -3.14 2.28 3.26
N CYS A 109 -2.37 1.49 2.50
CA CYS A 109 -0.96 1.27 2.80
C CYS A 109 -0.17 2.60 2.79
N ASP A 110 -0.43 3.48 1.82
CA ASP A 110 0.25 4.78 1.72
C ASP A 110 -0.16 5.73 2.85
N HIS A 111 -1.44 5.70 3.27
CA HIS A 111 -1.89 6.42 4.47
C HIS A 111 -1.27 5.86 5.75
N HIS A 112 -1.16 4.55 5.89
CA HIS A 112 -0.47 3.93 7.01
C HIS A 112 0.99 4.38 7.10
N ASP A 113 1.71 4.36 5.97
CA ASP A 113 3.11 4.81 5.91
C ASP A 113 3.21 6.30 6.29
N THR A 114 2.29 7.13 5.79
CA THR A 114 2.20 8.55 6.17
C THR A 114 1.97 8.74 7.67
N LEU A 115 1.04 7.99 8.28
CA LEU A 115 0.69 8.14 9.70
C LEU A 115 1.77 7.59 10.65
N THR A 116 2.52 6.59 10.21
CA THR A 116 3.68 6.04 10.93
C THR A 116 4.95 6.86 10.72
N GLY A 117 4.95 7.81 9.80
CA GLY A 117 6.15 8.56 9.41
C GLY A 117 7.15 7.71 8.63
N THR A 118 6.73 6.55 8.13
CA THR A 118 7.55 5.68 7.28
C THR A 118 7.88 6.44 6.01
N THR A 119 9.16 6.74 5.82
CA THR A 119 9.60 7.42 4.62
C THR A 119 10.19 6.40 3.66
N VAL A 120 9.78 6.43 2.39
CA VAL A 120 10.33 5.55 1.34
C VAL A 120 11.26 6.31 0.42
N CYS A 121 12.31 5.65 -0.03
CA CYS A 121 13.24 6.17 -1.02
C CYS A 121 12.57 6.18 -2.39
N LEU A 122 12.49 7.35 -3.02
CA LEU A 122 11.83 7.51 -4.32
C LEU A 122 12.55 6.81 -5.48
N LEU A 123 13.80 6.39 -5.31
CA LEU A 123 14.58 5.73 -6.37
C LEU A 123 14.50 4.21 -6.33
N CYS A 124 14.52 3.61 -5.14
CA CYS A 124 14.51 2.15 -5.00
C CYS A 124 13.19 1.60 -4.42
N GLY A 125 12.31 2.46 -3.91
CA GLY A 125 11.04 2.07 -3.30
C GLY A 125 11.18 1.41 -1.92
N HIS A 126 12.40 1.30 -1.37
CA HIS A 126 12.62 0.76 -0.03
C HIS A 126 12.43 1.82 1.05
N VAL A 127 12.03 1.39 2.26
CA VAL A 127 11.94 2.26 3.44
C VAL A 127 13.31 2.84 3.76
N ILE A 128 13.35 4.15 4.03
CA ILE A 128 14.47 4.86 4.63
C ILE A 128 14.34 4.69 6.13
N GLY A 129 15.18 3.84 6.71
CA GLY A 129 15.27 3.65 8.16
C GLY A 129 16.15 4.71 8.80
N ASP A 130 17.11 4.28 9.61
CA ASP A 130 18.12 5.15 10.23
C ASP A 130 19.28 5.52 9.28
N GLU A 131 19.20 5.06 8.03
CA GLU A 131 20.21 5.30 7.01
C GLU A 131 20.25 6.78 6.60
N ALA A 132 21.43 7.25 6.19
CA ALA A 132 21.57 8.60 5.67
C ALA A 132 20.73 8.79 4.41
N TRP A 133 19.96 9.88 4.37
CA TRP A 133 19.11 10.24 3.24
C TRP A 133 19.41 11.66 2.78
N VAL A 134 19.11 11.91 1.52
CA VAL A 134 19.17 13.25 0.92
C VAL A 134 17.81 13.61 0.31
N PRO A 135 17.44 14.90 0.28
CA PRO A 135 16.28 15.36 -0.49
C PRO A 135 16.37 14.91 -1.94
N PHE A 136 15.25 14.45 -2.51
CA PHE A 136 15.18 13.98 -3.90
C PHE A 136 15.68 15.05 -4.89
N GLN A 137 15.35 16.31 -4.65
CA GLN A 137 15.84 17.46 -5.43
C GLN A 137 17.37 17.58 -5.48
N TRP A 138 18.10 17.06 -4.49
CA TRP A 138 19.57 17.07 -4.49
C TRP A 138 20.15 15.92 -5.31
N ALA A 139 19.43 14.79 -5.41
CA ALA A 139 19.80 13.67 -6.27
C ALA A 139 19.39 13.91 -7.74
N CYS A 140 18.29 14.61 -7.96
CA CYS A 140 17.65 14.84 -9.26
C CYS A 140 17.21 16.31 -9.39
N PRO A 141 18.12 17.25 -9.71
CA PRO A 141 17.77 18.67 -9.79
C PRO A 141 16.73 19.00 -10.88
N SER A 142 16.50 18.10 -11.84
CA SER A 142 15.47 18.24 -12.89
C SER A 142 14.05 17.83 -12.44
N GLY A 143 13.89 17.26 -11.25
CA GLY A 143 12.62 16.70 -10.76
C GLY A 143 11.68 17.76 -10.20
N ALA A 144 11.04 18.55 -11.07
CA ALA A 144 10.04 19.52 -10.65
C ALA A 144 8.81 18.82 -10.01
N GLY A 145 8.47 19.18 -8.77
CA GLY A 145 7.21 18.79 -8.10
C GLY A 145 7.31 17.77 -6.96
N LEU A 146 8.51 17.26 -6.63
CA LEU A 146 8.73 16.31 -5.52
C LEU A 146 9.60 16.92 -4.41
N GLU A 147 9.29 18.16 -4.01
CA GLU A 147 10.10 18.95 -3.05
C GLU A 147 10.23 18.29 -1.66
N SER A 148 9.31 17.40 -1.31
CA SER A 148 9.30 16.65 -0.04
C SER A 148 9.90 15.24 -0.15
N GLY A 149 10.33 14.82 -1.34
CA GLY A 149 10.84 13.48 -1.60
C GLY A 149 12.17 13.21 -0.90
N ARG A 150 12.38 11.98 -0.42
CA ARG A 150 13.66 11.53 0.15
C ARG A 150 14.22 10.36 -0.64
N VAL A 151 15.54 10.26 -0.71
CA VAL A 151 16.24 9.12 -1.30
C VAL A 151 17.38 8.70 -0.38
N HIS A 152 17.67 7.39 -0.34
CA HIS A 152 18.90 6.90 0.29
C HIS A 152 20.10 7.61 -0.34
N GLN A 153 21.08 7.98 0.50
CA GLN A 153 22.32 8.59 0.03
C GLN A 153 23.04 7.70 -1.00
N ASP A 154 22.95 6.38 -0.88
CA ASP A 154 23.53 5.42 -1.82
C ASP A 154 22.75 5.27 -3.14
N CYS A 155 21.46 5.66 -3.15
CA CYS A 155 20.65 5.67 -4.37
C CYS A 155 20.87 6.94 -5.21
N ALA A 156 21.23 8.06 -4.57
CA ALA A 156 21.41 9.36 -5.24
C ALA A 156 22.45 9.36 -6.40
N PRO A 157 23.62 8.70 -6.30
CA PRO A 157 24.62 8.69 -7.36
C PRO A 157 24.15 8.02 -8.67
N ALA A 158 23.15 7.13 -8.61
CA ALA A 158 22.66 6.39 -9.78
C ALA A 158 22.06 7.30 -10.86
N VAL A 159 21.57 8.50 -10.50
CA VAL A 159 20.95 9.43 -11.44
C VAL A 159 21.96 10.34 -12.14
N SER A 160 23.12 10.57 -11.50
CA SER A 160 24.16 11.47 -12.04
C SER A 160 24.98 10.88 -13.22
N ARG A 161 24.79 9.60 -13.55
CA ARG A 161 25.60 8.88 -14.56
C ARG A 161 24.88 8.50 -15.85
N SER A 162 23.56 8.65 -15.96
CA SER A 162 22.81 8.31 -17.18
C SER A 162 22.65 9.48 -18.17
N GLY A 163 23.17 10.66 -17.84
CA GLY A 163 23.07 11.87 -18.67
C GLY A 163 24.33 12.19 -19.49
N ARG A 164 25.10 11.21 -19.95
CA ARG A 164 26.26 11.44 -20.81
C ARG A 164 26.20 10.58 -22.08
#